data_AF-A0A7K0MV28-F1
#
_entry.id   AF-A0A7K0MV28-F1
#
_cell.length_a   1.000
_cell.length_b   1.000
_cell.length_c   1.000
_cell.angle_alpha   90.00
_cell.angle_beta   90.00
_cell.angle_gamma   90.00
#
_symmetry.space_group_name_H-M   'P 1'
#
loop_
_entity.id
_entity.type
_entity.pdbx_description
1 polymer ?
#
loop_
_entity_poly.entity_id
_entity_poly.type
_entity_poly.pdbx_seq_one_letter_code
_entity_poly.pdbx_strand_id
1 'polypeptide(L)'
;IFVAVIVFVGLFAALVVPPLISQGTHLIQAAPSLLENLKNNTTIANLNDNYGIIDTLQKKLSSVTSDGTLLISAFGGVIGVGKSVLSGTFTALTIIVLTLYFITSLPQATELGLKLVPASRRPRIAALADAVIARVGAFVGSQILVSFFASIFMTLLAFILGLPSPIAIGIIIFICGLVPLIGHFIGSAVYTIIALTQSVTIGAAAFIGYVVYVQVENYVITPKIMKRTLAVPGAVTIISAMIGTSLLGLVGGLLAVPVAASIILILEEVVFPRAEKS
;
A
#
# COMPACT_ATOMS: atom_id res chain seq x y z
N ILE A 1 10.64 12.08 22.74
CA ILE A 1 10.27 11.80 21.32
C ILE A 1 10.67 10.38 20.93
N PHE A 2 11.95 9.99 20.99
CA PHE A 2 12.39 8.62 20.68
C PHE A 2 11.63 7.51 21.40
N VAL A 3 11.51 7.60 22.72
CA VAL A 3 10.75 6.60 23.50
C VAL A 3 9.29 6.54 23.04
N ALA A 4 8.68 7.69 22.72
CA ALA A 4 7.31 7.74 22.22
C ALA A 4 7.17 7.10 20.83
N VAL A 5 8.13 7.32 19.93
CA VAL A 5 8.15 6.67 18.60
C VAL A 5 8.39 5.17 18.72
N ILE A 6 9.33 4.74 19.57
CA ILE A 6 9.58 3.31 19.83
C ILE A 6 8.35 2.64 20.40
N VAL A 7 7.70 3.26 21.40
CA VAL A 7 6.48 2.73 22.00
C VAL A 7 5.36 2.70 20.96
N PHE A 8 5.15 3.76 20.20
CA PHE A 8 4.11 3.81 19.17
C PHE A 8 4.32 2.73 18.09
N VAL A 9 5.51 2.66 17.51
CA VAL A 9 5.81 1.69 16.43
C VAL A 9 5.81 0.26 16.97
N GLY A 10 6.36 0.04 18.17
CA GLY A 10 6.34 -1.27 18.82
C GLY A 10 4.92 -1.74 19.14
N LEU A 11 4.07 -0.85 19.64
CA LEU A 11 2.68 -1.13 20.00
C LEU A 11 1.82 -1.30 18.73
N PHE A 12 2.03 -0.48 17.70
CA PHE A 12 1.40 -0.67 16.39
C PHE A 12 1.79 -2.02 15.78
N ALA A 13 3.09 -2.35 15.75
CA ALA A 13 3.55 -3.63 15.22
C ALA A 13 2.98 -4.80 16.04
N ALA A 14 2.99 -4.73 17.36
CA ALA A 14 2.46 -5.78 18.22
C ALA A 14 0.94 -5.98 18.07
N LEU A 15 0.18 -4.92 17.80
CA LEU A 15 -1.27 -5.00 17.60
C LEU A 15 -1.65 -5.40 16.17
N VAL A 16 -0.91 -4.94 15.17
CA VAL A 16 -1.28 -5.11 13.77
C VAL A 16 -0.66 -6.37 13.18
N VAL A 17 0.63 -6.64 13.42
CA VAL A 17 1.35 -7.76 12.77
C VAL A 17 0.78 -9.13 13.10
N PRO A 18 0.44 -9.49 14.36
CA PRO A 18 -0.08 -10.83 14.64
C PRO A 18 -1.43 -11.10 13.95
N PRO A 19 -2.42 -10.18 14.01
CA PRO A 19 -3.63 -10.31 13.21
C PRO A 19 -3.34 -10.33 11.71
N LEU A 20 -2.45 -9.49 11.18
CA LEU A 20 -2.04 -9.52 9.76
C LEU A 20 -1.60 -10.92 9.33
N ILE A 21 -0.74 -11.56 10.13
CA ILE A 21 -0.20 -12.89 9.84
C ILE A 21 -1.29 -13.94 9.98
N SER A 22 -2.01 -14.00 11.10
CA SER A 22 -3.00 -15.06 11.35
C SER A 22 -4.18 -14.98 10.38
N GLN A 23 -4.61 -13.77 10.03
CA GLN A 23 -5.75 -13.55 9.15
C GLN A 23 -5.36 -13.71 7.69
N GLY A 24 -4.16 -13.23 7.32
CA GLY A 24 -3.59 -13.44 5.99
C GLY A 24 -3.36 -14.92 5.70
N THR A 25 -2.82 -15.69 6.66
CA THR A 25 -2.62 -17.13 6.49
C THR A 25 -3.96 -17.87 6.38
N HIS A 26 -4.96 -17.50 7.17
CA HIS A 26 -6.30 -18.07 7.06
C HIS A 26 -6.92 -17.83 5.67
N LEU A 27 -6.76 -16.63 5.11
CA LEU A 27 -7.21 -16.34 3.74
C LEU A 27 -6.45 -17.15 2.68
N ILE A 28 -5.13 -17.31 2.83
CA ILE A 28 -4.34 -18.13 1.91
C ILE A 28 -4.77 -19.59 1.96
N GLN A 29 -5.04 -20.11 3.17
CA GLN A 29 -5.54 -21.48 3.37
C GLN A 29 -6.98 -21.67 2.87
N ALA A 30 -7.81 -20.62 2.96
CA ALA A 30 -9.16 -20.62 2.43
C ALA A 30 -9.22 -20.35 0.91
N ALA A 31 -8.17 -19.79 0.29
CA ALA A 31 -8.19 -19.41 -1.11
C ALA A 31 -8.52 -20.58 -2.07
N PRO A 32 -7.98 -21.80 -1.90
CA PRO A 32 -8.36 -22.94 -2.73
C PRO A 32 -9.86 -23.29 -2.62
N SER A 33 -10.42 -23.30 -1.41
CA SER A 33 -11.84 -23.61 -1.21
C SER A 33 -12.75 -22.49 -1.71
N LEU A 34 -12.33 -21.23 -1.60
CA LEU A 34 -13.01 -20.09 -2.21
C LEU A 34 -13.07 -20.21 -3.74
N LEU A 35 -11.98 -20.63 -4.39
CA LEU A 35 -11.96 -20.91 -5.84
C LEU A 35 -12.84 -22.10 -6.22
N GLU A 36 -12.86 -23.15 -5.42
CA GLU A 36 -13.74 -24.31 -5.63
C GLU A 36 -15.22 -23.92 -5.52
N ASN A 37 -15.57 -23.10 -4.53
CA ASN A 37 -16.91 -22.54 -4.39
C ASN A 37 -17.33 -21.67 -5.60
N LEU A 38 -16.39 -20.93 -6.20
CA LEU A 38 -16.63 -20.19 -7.44
C LEU A 38 -16.92 -21.12 -8.62
N LYS A 39 -16.23 -22.26 -8.74
CA LYS A 39 -16.50 -23.27 -9.79
C LYS A 39 -17.83 -23.99 -9.59
N ASN A 40 -18.24 -24.22 -8.34
CA ASN A 40 -19.48 -24.91 -8.02
C ASN A 40 -20.74 -24.04 -8.22
N ASN A 41 -20.59 -22.72 -8.40
CA ASN A 41 -21.69 -21.83 -8.73
C ASN A 41 -22.02 -21.92 -10.22
N THR A 42 -23.19 -22.45 -10.58
CA THR A 42 -23.61 -22.69 -11.98
C THR A 42 -23.55 -21.45 -12.88
N THR A 43 -23.80 -20.26 -12.34
CA THR A 43 -23.75 -19.01 -13.11
C THR A 43 -22.30 -18.63 -13.43
N ILE A 44 -21.39 -18.82 -12.49
CA ILE A 44 -19.97 -18.50 -12.64
C ILE A 44 -19.24 -19.59 -13.43
N ALA A 45 -19.64 -20.86 -13.28
CA ALA A 45 -19.15 -22.00 -14.05
C ALA A 45 -19.37 -21.81 -15.55
N ASN A 46 -20.58 -21.41 -15.95
CA ASN A 46 -20.91 -21.10 -17.35
C ASN A 46 -20.07 -19.93 -17.90
N LEU A 47 -19.72 -18.95 -17.07
CA LEU A 47 -18.79 -17.87 -17.45
C LEU A 47 -17.35 -18.39 -17.55
N ASN A 48 -16.93 -19.31 -16.69
CA ASN A 48 -15.61 -19.91 -16.75
C ASN A 48 -15.42 -20.76 -18.02
N ASP A 49 -16.42 -21.51 -18.45
CA ASP A 49 -16.33 -22.33 -19.67
C ASP A 49 -16.08 -21.49 -20.93
N ASN A 50 -16.50 -20.23 -20.92
CA ASN A 50 -16.30 -19.29 -22.04
C ASN A 50 -14.98 -18.49 -21.96
N TYR A 51 -14.45 -18.22 -20.76
CA TYR A 51 -13.33 -17.29 -20.58
C TYR A 51 -12.11 -17.86 -19.81
N GLY A 52 -12.20 -19.04 -19.20
CA GLY A 52 -11.12 -19.71 -18.47
C GLY A 52 -10.53 -18.92 -17.29
N ILE A 53 -11.30 -17.97 -16.74
CA ILE A 53 -10.82 -17.01 -15.72
C ILE A 53 -10.48 -17.73 -14.42
N ILE A 54 -11.35 -18.64 -13.96
CA ILE A 54 -11.12 -19.39 -12.72
C ILE A 54 -9.93 -20.33 -12.89
N ASP A 55 -9.76 -20.96 -14.07
CA ASP A 55 -8.60 -21.82 -14.34
C ASP A 55 -7.28 -21.03 -14.34
N THR A 56 -7.30 -19.80 -14.87
CA THR A 56 -6.14 -18.89 -14.83
C THR A 56 -5.81 -18.47 -13.40
N LEU A 57 -6.83 -18.14 -12.60
CA LEU A 57 -6.67 -17.81 -11.17
C LEU A 57 -6.16 -19.01 -10.37
N GLN A 58 -6.70 -20.20 -10.62
CA GLN A 58 -6.28 -21.44 -9.98
C GLN A 58 -4.83 -21.77 -10.35
N LYS A 59 -4.43 -21.62 -11.62
CA LYS A 59 -3.05 -21.83 -12.06
C LYS A 59 -2.09 -20.83 -11.43
N LYS A 60 -2.47 -19.55 -11.33
CA LYS A 60 -1.67 -18.53 -10.61
C LYS A 60 -1.57 -18.83 -9.13
N LEU A 61 -2.69 -19.16 -8.48
CA LEU A 61 -2.70 -19.54 -7.06
C LEU A 61 -1.79 -20.74 -6.84
N SER A 62 -1.94 -21.80 -7.64
CA SER A 62 -1.08 -22.99 -7.60
C SER A 62 0.38 -22.64 -7.83
N SER A 63 0.75 -21.79 -8.79
CA SER A 63 2.17 -21.38 -8.95
C SER A 63 2.70 -20.66 -7.71
N VAL A 64 1.89 -19.82 -7.08
CA VAL A 64 2.27 -19.05 -5.89
C VAL A 64 2.34 -19.93 -4.65
N THR A 65 1.52 -20.97 -4.54
CA THR A 65 1.51 -21.92 -3.40
C THR A 65 2.44 -23.12 -3.57
N SER A 66 2.62 -23.63 -4.80
CA SER A 66 3.38 -24.84 -5.14
C SER A 66 4.88 -24.61 -5.24
N ASP A 67 5.33 -23.37 -5.44
CA ASP A 67 6.75 -23.00 -5.28
C ASP A 67 7.24 -23.23 -3.83
N GLY A 68 6.35 -23.57 -2.90
CA GLY A 68 6.68 -23.91 -1.51
C GLY A 68 7.21 -22.73 -0.71
N THR A 69 7.58 -21.64 -1.36
CA THR A 69 8.29 -20.50 -0.78
C THR A 69 7.36 -19.52 -0.06
N LEU A 70 6.05 -19.76 0.00
CA LEU A 70 5.13 -19.00 0.86
C LEU A 70 4.63 -19.81 2.06
N LEU A 71 4.52 -21.14 1.93
CA LEU A 71 4.09 -22.03 3.01
C LEU A 71 5.28 -22.58 3.83
N ILE A 72 6.40 -22.94 3.18
CA ILE A 72 7.62 -23.45 3.81
C ILE A 72 8.46 -22.29 4.40
N SER A 73 8.42 -21.10 3.79
CA SER A 73 9.11 -19.91 4.32
C SER A 73 8.37 -19.28 5.51
N ALA A 74 7.04 -19.37 5.56
CA ALA A 74 6.27 -18.77 6.63
C ALA A 74 6.34 -19.59 7.93
N PHE A 75 6.34 -20.94 7.86
CA PHE A 75 6.20 -21.79 9.06
C PHE A 75 6.90 -23.16 8.97
N GLY A 76 8.13 -23.27 8.44
CA GLY A 76 8.89 -24.54 8.24
C GLY A 76 9.01 -25.52 9.43
N GLY A 77 7.90 -26.16 9.82
CA GLY A 77 7.77 -26.97 11.03
C GLY A 77 7.99 -26.21 12.34
N VAL A 78 7.92 -26.94 13.46
CA VAL A 78 8.15 -26.43 14.84
C VAL A 78 9.50 -25.70 14.99
N ILE A 79 10.49 -26.09 14.19
CA ILE A 79 11.85 -25.50 14.15
C ILE A 79 11.87 -24.21 13.29
N GLY A 80 11.03 -24.13 12.25
CA GLY A 80 10.87 -22.96 11.39
C GLY A 80 10.07 -21.84 12.04
N VAL A 81 9.09 -22.15 12.89
CA VAL A 81 8.35 -21.13 13.66
C VAL A 81 9.28 -20.37 14.60
N GLY A 82 10.18 -21.06 15.31
CA GLY A 82 11.19 -20.41 16.16
C GLY A 82 12.16 -19.51 15.38
N LYS A 83 12.62 -19.96 14.20
CA LYS A 83 13.50 -19.15 13.32
C LYS A 83 12.77 -17.99 12.65
N SER A 84 11.49 -18.16 12.27
CA SER A 84 10.67 -17.14 11.63
C SER A 84 10.24 -16.04 12.61
N VAL A 85 9.94 -16.41 13.87
CA VAL A 85 9.70 -15.43 14.95
C VAL A 85 10.98 -14.67 15.29
N LEU A 86 12.13 -15.36 15.36
CA LEU A 86 13.41 -14.71 15.65
C LEU A 86 13.88 -13.80 14.50
N SER A 87 13.73 -14.23 13.24
CA SER A 87 14.06 -13.43 12.06
C SER A 87 13.09 -12.27 11.85
N GLY A 88 11.79 -12.48 12.08
CA GLY A 88 10.77 -11.45 12.01
C GLY A 88 10.95 -10.37 13.08
N THR A 89 11.27 -10.78 14.31
CA THR A 89 11.59 -9.84 15.40
C THR A 89 12.87 -9.07 15.08
N PHE A 90 13.91 -9.73 14.59
CA PHE A 90 15.16 -9.06 14.21
C PHE A 90 14.97 -8.11 13.03
N THR A 91 14.15 -8.48 12.04
CA THR A 91 13.80 -7.63 10.89
C THR A 91 13.01 -6.41 11.35
N ALA A 92 11.99 -6.59 12.17
CA ALA A 92 11.19 -5.51 12.73
C ALA A 92 12.07 -4.56 13.57
N LEU A 93 12.93 -5.10 14.44
CA LEU A 93 13.88 -4.32 15.23
C LEU A 93 14.86 -3.56 14.33
N THR A 94 15.38 -4.21 13.28
CA THR A 94 16.26 -3.57 12.31
C THR A 94 15.56 -2.42 11.60
N ILE A 95 14.31 -2.62 11.13
CA ILE A 95 13.51 -1.56 10.50
C ILE A 95 13.30 -0.40 11.48
N ILE A 96 12.93 -0.68 12.73
CA ILE A 96 12.73 0.36 13.75
C ILE A 96 14.02 1.13 14.00
N VAL A 97 15.14 0.43 14.22
CA VAL A 97 16.45 1.04 14.48
C VAL A 97 16.90 1.88 13.29
N LEU A 98 16.82 1.36 12.07
CA LEU A 98 17.18 2.10 10.85
C LEU A 98 16.27 3.30 10.61
N THR A 99 14.97 3.16 10.85
CA THR A 99 14.01 4.26 10.71
C THR A 99 14.34 5.38 11.70
N LEU A 100 14.59 5.03 12.96
CA LEU A 100 14.99 6.01 13.98
C LEU A 100 16.33 6.66 13.62
N TYR A 101 17.31 5.85 13.22
CA TYR A 101 18.61 6.34 12.78
C TYR A 101 18.44 7.35 11.63
N PHE A 102 17.71 7.01 10.56
CA PHE A 102 17.48 7.91 9.43
C PHE A 102 16.72 9.17 9.82
N ILE A 103 15.66 9.08 10.64
CA ILE A 103 14.93 10.27 11.12
C ILE A 103 15.87 11.23 11.84
N THR A 104 16.84 10.70 12.58
CA THR A 104 17.70 11.50 13.46
C THR A 104 18.95 12.01 12.77
N SER A 105 19.44 11.26 11.80
CA SER A 105 20.54 11.66 10.93
C SER A 105 20.08 12.53 9.76
N LEU A 106 18.76 12.66 9.50
CA LEU A 106 18.24 13.45 8.38
C LEU A 106 18.74 14.90 8.36
N PRO A 107 18.70 15.68 9.47
CA PRO A 107 19.22 17.05 9.48
C PRO A 107 20.72 17.10 9.15
N GLN A 108 21.51 16.20 9.73
CA GLN A 108 22.95 16.12 9.47
C GLN A 108 23.25 15.76 8.01
N ALA A 109 22.48 14.82 7.44
CA ALA A 109 22.59 14.43 6.04
C ALA A 109 22.25 15.60 5.10
N THR A 110 21.20 16.37 5.42
CA THR A 110 20.85 17.57 4.64
C THR A 110 21.92 18.64 4.72
N GLU A 111 22.50 18.88 5.89
CA GLU A 111 23.58 19.86 6.07
C GLU A 111 24.84 19.46 5.30
N LEU A 112 25.22 18.17 5.34
CA LEU A 112 26.33 17.64 4.55
C LEU A 112 26.08 17.79 3.04
N GLY A 113 24.87 17.50 2.57
CA GLY A 113 24.49 17.72 1.18
C GLY A 113 24.59 19.19 0.76
N LEU A 114 24.18 20.12 1.64
CA LEU A 114 24.27 21.57 1.39
C LEU A 114 25.72 22.08 1.30
N LYS A 115 26.71 21.35 1.82
CA LYS A 115 28.13 21.73 1.64
C LYS A 115 28.59 21.63 0.19
N LEU A 116 27.97 20.76 -0.62
CA LEU A 116 28.21 20.64 -2.06
C LEU A 116 27.66 21.84 -2.87
N VAL A 117 26.80 22.65 -2.25
CA VAL A 117 26.18 23.81 -2.89
C VAL A 117 27.03 25.07 -2.64
N PRO A 118 27.25 25.93 -3.66
CA PRO A 118 27.90 27.23 -3.49
C PRO A 118 27.20 28.10 -2.45
N ALA A 119 27.97 28.80 -1.61
CA ALA A 119 27.46 29.56 -0.46
C ALA A 119 26.33 30.56 -0.83
N SER A 120 26.41 31.17 -2.02
CA SER A 120 25.41 32.12 -2.53
C SER A 120 24.02 31.53 -2.76
N ARG A 121 23.90 30.21 -2.94
CA ARG A 121 22.62 29.52 -3.20
C ARG A 121 22.16 28.62 -2.06
N ARG A 122 22.99 28.42 -1.02
CA ARG A 122 22.68 27.52 0.12
C ARG A 122 21.34 27.80 0.79
N PRO A 123 20.96 29.05 1.11
CA PRO A 123 19.67 29.32 1.77
C PRO A 123 18.46 28.87 0.94
N ARG A 124 18.52 29.10 -0.38
CA ARG A 124 17.45 28.71 -1.30
C ARG A 124 17.36 27.20 -1.47
N ILE A 125 18.50 26.50 -1.59
CA ILE A 125 18.50 25.03 -1.72
C ILE A 125 18.09 24.36 -0.41
N ALA A 126 18.46 24.92 0.74
CA ALA A 126 18.00 24.43 2.05
C ALA A 126 16.46 24.48 2.14
N ALA A 127 15.85 25.63 1.82
CA ALA A 127 14.40 25.78 1.82
C ALA A 127 13.71 24.79 0.85
N LEU A 128 14.29 24.55 -0.32
CA LEU A 128 13.79 23.55 -1.27
C LEU A 128 13.89 22.12 -0.73
N ALA A 129 15.02 21.76 -0.12
CA ALA A 129 15.22 20.44 0.47
C ALA A 129 14.21 20.17 1.60
N ASP A 130 14.01 21.14 2.49
CA ASP A 130 13.03 21.06 3.57
C ASP A 130 11.59 20.93 3.03
N ALA A 131 11.26 21.69 1.98
CA ALA A 131 9.95 21.60 1.34
C ALA A 131 9.71 20.22 0.69
N VAL A 132 10.73 19.63 0.06
CA VAL A 132 10.67 18.27 -0.51
C VAL A 132 10.46 17.24 0.60
N ILE A 133 11.26 17.29 1.67
CA ILE A 133 11.14 16.37 2.82
C ILE A 133 9.75 16.46 3.43
N ALA A 134 9.23 17.67 3.64
CA ALA A 134 7.90 17.89 4.18
C ALA A 134 6.79 17.32 3.27
N ARG A 135 6.91 17.48 1.93
CA ARG A 135 5.94 16.93 0.97
C ARG A 135 5.96 15.40 0.94
N VAL A 136 7.14 14.78 0.95
CA VAL A 136 7.27 13.32 1.00
C VAL A 136 6.65 12.77 2.28
N GLY A 137 6.98 13.37 3.43
CA GLY A 137 6.43 12.97 4.73
C GLY A 137 4.92 13.13 4.82
N ALA A 138 4.39 14.27 4.36
CA ALA A 138 2.95 14.53 4.32
C ALA A 138 2.21 13.54 3.41
N PHE A 139 2.81 13.17 2.26
CA PHE A 139 2.23 12.18 1.35
C PHE A 139 2.13 10.80 2.00
N VAL A 140 3.24 10.28 2.54
CA VAL A 140 3.26 8.96 3.18
C VAL A 140 2.29 8.91 4.37
N GLY A 141 2.28 9.95 5.22
CA GLY A 141 1.33 10.04 6.33
C GLY A 141 -0.12 10.10 5.87
N SER A 142 -0.40 10.83 4.79
CA SER A 142 -1.74 10.90 4.21
C SER A 142 -2.19 9.55 3.68
N GLN A 143 -1.31 8.83 2.98
CA GLN A 143 -1.64 7.53 2.40
C GLN A 143 -1.96 6.49 3.48
N ILE A 144 -1.21 6.47 4.58
CA ILE A 144 -1.52 5.61 5.74
C ILE A 144 -2.92 5.93 6.28
N LEU A 145 -3.26 7.21 6.43
CA LEU A 145 -4.57 7.64 6.93
C LEU A 145 -5.71 7.26 5.98
N VAL A 146 -5.52 7.49 4.67
CA VAL A 146 -6.49 7.13 3.62
C VAL A 146 -6.73 5.62 3.60
N SER A 147 -5.65 4.82 3.57
CA SER A 147 -5.74 3.36 3.62
C SER A 147 -6.40 2.84 4.89
N PHE A 148 -6.19 3.53 6.01
CA PHE A 148 -6.82 3.18 7.28
C PHE A 148 -8.34 3.38 7.22
N PHE A 149 -8.82 4.52 6.70
CA PHE A 149 -10.25 4.73 6.48
C PHE A 149 -10.84 3.74 5.48
N ALA A 150 -10.11 3.41 4.41
CA ALA A 150 -10.53 2.42 3.42
C ALA A 150 -10.68 1.04 4.05
N SER A 151 -9.69 0.64 4.84
CA SER A 151 -9.69 -0.62 5.58
C SER A 151 -10.89 -0.73 6.51
N ILE A 152 -11.16 0.31 7.31
CA ILE A 152 -12.32 0.33 8.22
C ILE A 152 -13.62 0.21 7.44
N PHE A 153 -13.81 1.06 6.42
CA PHE A 153 -15.03 1.07 5.63
C PHE A 153 -15.28 -0.29 4.95
N MET A 154 -14.26 -0.86 4.31
CA MET A 154 -14.37 -2.15 3.63
C MET A 154 -14.59 -3.31 4.59
N THR A 155 -14.00 -3.24 5.79
CA THR A 155 -14.25 -4.22 6.86
C THR A 155 -15.71 -4.17 7.31
N LEU A 156 -16.25 -2.97 7.57
CA LEU A 156 -17.65 -2.79 7.95
C LEU A 156 -18.60 -3.27 6.85
N LEU A 157 -18.31 -2.91 5.60
CA LEU A 157 -19.08 -3.38 4.45
C LEU A 157 -19.01 -4.91 4.34
N ALA A 158 -17.85 -5.52 4.60
CA ALA A 158 -17.68 -6.96 4.57
C ALA A 158 -18.48 -7.66 5.67
N PHE A 159 -18.59 -7.06 6.87
CA PHE A 159 -19.48 -7.54 7.92
C PHE A 159 -20.96 -7.47 7.51
N ILE A 160 -21.38 -6.34 6.92
CA ILE A 160 -22.77 -6.15 6.47
C ILE A 160 -23.14 -7.15 5.36
N LEU A 161 -22.20 -7.42 4.45
CA LEU A 161 -22.38 -8.38 3.36
C LEU A 161 -22.16 -9.85 3.79
N GLY A 162 -21.81 -10.09 5.06
CA GLY A 162 -21.60 -11.42 5.61
C GLY A 162 -20.37 -12.15 5.07
N LEU A 163 -19.35 -11.45 4.56
CA LEU A 163 -18.18 -12.03 3.92
C LEU A 163 -17.31 -12.86 4.89
N PRO A 164 -16.62 -13.92 4.41
CA PRO A 164 -15.70 -14.67 5.25
C PRO A 164 -14.49 -13.82 5.63
N SER A 165 -14.13 -13.84 6.91
CA SER A 165 -13.02 -13.09 7.50
C SER A 165 -12.94 -11.58 7.13
N PRO A 166 -13.94 -10.76 7.53
CA PRO A 166 -13.98 -9.32 7.22
C PRO A 166 -12.73 -8.55 7.65
N ILE A 167 -12.13 -8.93 8.79
CA ILE A 167 -10.92 -8.30 9.32
C ILE A 167 -9.72 -8.58 8.41
N ALA A 168 -9.58 -9.82 7.92
CA ALA A 168 -8.52 -10.19 6.99
C ALA A 168 -8.63 -9.40 5.68
N ILE A 169 -9.85 -9.24 5.18
CA ILE A 169 -10.14 -8.43 4.00
C ILE A 169 -9.72 -6.98 4.23
N GLY A 170 -10.14 -6.37 5.35
CA GLY A 170 -9.75 -5.02 5.73
C GLY A 170 -8.24 -4.81 5.75
N ILE A 171 -7.51 -5.78 6.29
CA ILE A 171 -6.06 -5.82 6.32
C ILE A 171 -5.45 -5.79 4.91
N ILE A 172 -5.97 -6.61 3.99
CA ILE A 172 -5.51 -6.62 2.60
C ILE A 172 -5.80 -5.26 1.96
N ILE A 173 -6.98 -4.70 2.18
CA ILE A 173 -7.34 -3.37 1.67
C ILE A 173 -6.40 -2.29 2.24
N PHE A 174 -6.03 -2.37 3.51
CA PHE A 174 -5.05 -1.45 4.11
C PHE A 174 -3.71 -1.51 3.37
N ILE A 175 -3.17 -2.72 3.16
CA ILE A 175 -1.88 -2.92 2.50
C ILE A 175 -1.94 -2.48 1.03
N CYS A 176 -2.98 -2.91 0.30
CA CYS A 176 -3.19 -2.52 -1.09
C CYS A 176 -3.32 -1.00 -1.20
N GLY A 177 -4.11 -0.37 -0.32
CA GLY A 177 -4.33 1.07 -0.29
C GLY A 177 -3.04 1.87 -0.10
N LEU A 178 -1.98 1.31 0.49
CA LEU A 178 -0.69 2.01 0.58
C LEU A 178 -0.09 2.31 -0.80
N VAL A 179 -0.40 1.52 -1.83
CA VAL A 179 0.06 1.76 -3.19
C VAL A 179 -0.93 2.68 -3.92
N PRO A 180 -0.54 3.92 -4.25
CA PRO A 180 -1.45 4.87 -4.89
C PRO A 180 -1.93 4.35 -6.24
N LEU A 181 -3.21 4.59 -6.54
CA LEU A 181 -3.90 4.22 -7.79
C LEU A 181 -4.03 2.72 -8.03
N ILE A 182 -2.92 1.97 -8.03
CA ILE A 182 -2.86 0.53 -8.28
C ILE A 182 -3.53 -0.25 -7.15
N GLY A 183 -3.39 0.24 -5.91
CA GLY A 183 -3.94 -0.36 -4.71
C GLY A 183 -5.43 -0.62 -4.77
N HIS A 184 -6.22 0.35 -5.24
CA HIS A 184 -7.67 0.22 -5.34
C HIS A 184 -8.10 -0.79 -6.40
N PHE A 185 -7.35 -0.95 -7.50
CA PHE A 185 -7.65 -1.99 -8.49
C PHE A 185 -7.44 -3.38 -7.92
N ILE A 186 -6.30 -3.60 -7.24
CA ILE A 186 -6.00 -4.88 -6.61
C ILE A 186 -6.99 -5.16 -5.47
N GLY A 187 -7.22 -4.17 -4.60
CA GLY A 187 -8.15 -4.27 -3.49
C GLY A 187 -9.58 -4.56 -3.93
N SER A 188 -10.09 -3.83 -4.92
CA SER A 188 -11.42 -4.07 -5.50
C SER A 188 -11.54 -5.46 -6.12
N ALA A 189 -10.51 -5.93 -6.83
CA ALA A 189 -10.53 -7.25 -7.44
C ALA A 189 -10.60 -8.35 -6.37
N VAL A 190 -9.71 -8.30 -5.38
CA VAL A 190 -9.70 -9.28 -4.28
C VAL A 190 -11.01 -9.25 -3.51
N TYR A 191 -11.48 -8.06 -3.12
CA TYR A 191 -12.73 -7.87 -2.38
C TYR A 191 -13.94 -8.45 -3.13
N THR A 192 -14.04 -8.15 -4.42
CA THR A 192 -15.15 -8.60 -5.28
C THR A 192 -15.10 -10.11 -5.52
N ILE A 193 -13.91 -10.69 -5.75
CA ILE A 193 -13.76 -12.14 -5.95
C ILE A 193 -14.17 -12.90 -4.68
N ILE A 194 -13.76 -12.43 -3.51
CA ILE A 194 -14.18 -13.02 -2.22
C ILE A 194 -15.71 -12.92 -2.05
N ALA A 195 -16.30 -11.80 -2.44
CA ALA A 195 -17.75 -11.61 -2.36
C ALA A 195 -18.54 -12.50 -3.35
N LEU A 196 -18.00 -12.71 -4.56
CA LEU A 196 -18.60 -13.58 -5.58
C LEU A 196 -18.66 -15.05 -5.15
N THR A 197 -17.83 -15.48 -4.19
CA THR A 197 -17.89 -16.86 -3.68
C THR A 197 -19.17 -17.15 -2.89
N GLN A 198 -19.86 -16.10 -2.42
CA GLN A 198 -21.14 -16.26 -1.74
C GLN A 198 -22.32 -16.23 -2.70
N SER A 199 -22.40 -15.18 -3.53
CA SER A 199 -23.37 -15.08 -4.61
C SER A 199 -22.99 -13.97 -5.58
N VAL A 200 -23.53 -14.05 -6.81
CA VAL A 200 -23.36 -13.00 -7.82
C VAL A 200 -23.89 -11.66 -7.32
N THR A 201 -25.02 -11.66 -6.61
CA THR A 201 -25.64 -10.45 -6.06
C THR A 201 -24.78 -9.79 -4.98
N ILE A 202 -24.19 -10.58 -4.08
CA ILE A 202 -23.26 -10.08 -3.04
C ILE A 202 -21.97 -9.56 -3.70
N GLY A 203 -21.45 -10.26 -4.71
CA GLY A 203 -20.30 -9.79 -5.49
C GLY A 203 -20.55 -8.46 -6.20
N ALA A 204 -21.71 -8.29 -6.83
CA ALA A 204 -22.10 -7.04 -7.46
C ALA A 204 -22.27 -5.91 -6.44
N ALA A 205 -22.91 -6.17 -5.31
CA ALA A 205 -23.06 -5.20 -4.22
C ALA A 205 -21.70 -4.79 -3.63
N ALA A 206 -20.79 -5.74 -3.43
CA ALA A 206 -19.43 -5.51 -2.98
C ALA A 206 -18.64 -4.63 -3.96
N PHE A 207 -18.69 -4.93 -5.26
CA PHE A 207 -18.03 -4.13 -6.29
C PHE A 207 -18.57 -2.70 -6.34
N ILE A 208 -19.90 -2.53 -6.37
CA ILE A 208 -20.53 -1.22 -6.38
C ILE A 208 -20.18 -0.44 -5.11
N GLY A 209 -20.25 -1.07 -3.94
CA GLY A 209 -19.88 -0.45 -2.67
C GLY A 209 -18.41 0.00 -2.65
N TYR A 210 -17.50 -0.82 -3.20
CA TYR A 210 -16.10 -0.47 -3.33
C TYR A 210 -15.90 0.74 -4.26
N VAL A 211 -16.52 0.73 -5.44
CA VAL A 211 -16.44 1.84 -6.40
C VAL A 211 -17.00 3.12 -5.80
N VAL A 212 -18.16 3.07 -5.14
CA VAL A 212 -18.75 4.24 -4.46
C VAL A 212 -17.79 4.79 -3.40
N TYR A 213 -17.19 3.92 -2.59
CA TYR A 213 -16.19 4.34 -1.62
C TYR A 213 -14.98 5.00 -2.29
N VAL A 214 -14.44 4.45 -3.38
CA VAL A 214 -13.33 5.06 -4.13
C VAL A 214 -13.69 6.47 -4.60
N GLN A 215 -14.94 6.69 -5.05
CA GLN A 215 -15.39 8.02 -5.41
C GLN A 215 -15.44 8.95 -4.18
N VAL A 216 -16.01 8.51 -3.06
CA VAL A 216 -16.02 9.29 -1.82
C VAL A 216 -14.60 9.61 -1.36
N GLU A 217 -13.69 8.64 -1.47
CA GLU A 217 -12.30 8.81 -1.12
C GLU A 217 -11.67 9.93 -1.97
N ASN A 218 -11.77 9.82 -3.29
CA ASN A 218 -11.17 10.76 -4.23
C ASN A 218 -11.74 12.18 -4.13
N TYR A 219 -13.05 12.34 -3.90
CA TYR A 219 -13.71 13.65 -3.89
C TYR A 219 -13.81 14.29 -2.50
N VAL A 220 -13.78 13.50 -1.42
CA VAL A 220 -14.03 14.02 -0.06
C VAL A 220 -12.86 13.76 0.87
N ILE A 221 -12.36 12.54 0.94
CA ILE A 221 -11.37 12.13 1.94
C ILE A 221 -9.98 12.64 1.54
N THR A 222 -9.53 12.33 0.33
CA THR A 222 -8.22 12.68 -0.21
C THR A 222 -7.97 14.20 -0.18
N PRO A 223 -8.89 15.07 -0.64
CA PRO A 223 -8.67 16.52 -0.58
C PRO A 223 -8.57 17.07 0.85
N LYS A 224 -9.30 16.46 1.81
CA LYS A 224 -9.27 16.86 3.23
C LYS A 224 -7.98 16.43 3.93
N ILE A 225 -7.48 15.23 3.62
CA ILE A 225 -6.29 14.67 4.28
C ILE A 225 -5.00 15.25 3.69
N MET A 226 -4.82 15.19 2.37
CA MET A 226 -3.55 15.59 1.73
C MET A 226 -3.33 17.11 1.80
N LYS A 227 -4.41 17.90 1.94
CA LYS A 227 -4.42 19.36 1.74
C LYS A 227 -3.79 19.73 0.38
N ARG A 228 -3.83 20.99 -0.06
CA ARG A 228 -3.34 21.42 -1.39
C ARG A 228 -1.82 21.20 -1.67
N THR A 229 -1.11 20.48 -0.80
CA THR A 229 0.36 20.40 -0.74
C THR A 229 0.99 19.57 -1.87
N LEU A 230 0.25 18.64 -2.47
CA LEU A 230 0.70 17.80 -3.59
C LEU A 230 -0.22 17.96 -4.81
N ALA A 231 -0.32 19.19 -5.33
CA ALA A 231 -1.06 19.47 -6.56
C ALA A 231 -0.33 18.87 -7.79
N VAL A 232 -0.33 17.55 -7.90
CA VAL A 232 0.22 16.82 -9.05
C VAL A 232 -0.93 16.50 -10.01
N PRO A 233 -0.84 16.86 -11.29
CA PRO A 233 -1.84 16.47 -12.28
C PRO A 233 -2.02 14.95 -12.31
N GLY A 234 -3.26 14.47 -12.41
CA GLY A 234 -3.56 13.03 -12.36
C GLY A 234 -2.78 12.19 -13.39
N ALA A 235 -2.56 12.73 -14.59
CA ALA A 235 -1.75 12.08 -15.62
C ALA A 235 -0.29 11.86 -15.17
N VAL A 236 0.31 12.85 -14.50
CA VAL A 236 1.66 12.74 -13.96
C VAL A 236 1.71 11.69 -12.86
N THR A 237 0.71 11.65 -11.98
CA THR A 237 0.59 10.64 -10.92
C THR A 237 0.55 9.21 -11.49
N ILE A 238 -0.23 8.97 -12.54
CA ILE A 238 -0.31 7.65 -13.20
C ILE A 238 1.03 7.27 -13.82
N ILE A 239 1.59 8.16 -14.65
CA ILE A 239 2.85 7.88 -15.37
C ILE A 239 4.00 7.65 -14.39
N SER A 240 4.12 8.50 -13.37
CA SER A 240 5.15 8.34 -12.35
C SER A 240 4.98 7.05 -11.57
N ALA A 241 3.76 6.67 -11.17
CA ALA A 241 3.50 5.40 -10.49
C ALA A 241 3.92 4.20 -11.35
N MET A 242 3.63 4.21 -12.65
CA MET A 242 4.04 3.16 -13.58
C MET A 242 5.57 3.08 -13.70
N ILE A 243 6.24 4.22 -13.89
CA ILE A 243 7.70 4.29 -13.99
C ILE A 243 8.35 3.81 -12.69
N GLY A 244 7.90 4.33 -11.54
CA GLY A 244 8.42 3.96 -10.23
C GLY A 244 8.26 2.46 -9.97
N THR A 245 7.08 1.92 -10.26
CA THR A 245 6.80 0.49 -10.12
C THR A 245 7.71 -0.35 -11.02
N SER A 246 7.95 0.10 -12.25
CA SER A 246 8.84 -0.61 -13.18
C SER A 246 10.31 -0.56 -12.76
N LEU A 247 10.77 0.51 -12.10
CA LEU A 247 12.18 0.69 -11.73
C LEU A 247 12.54 0.04 -10.41
N LEU A 248 11.71 0.20 -9.37
CA LEU A 248 12.00 -0.22 -8.00
C LEU A 248 10.88 -1.09 -7.39
N GLY A 249 9.98 -1.62 -8.23
CA GLY A 249 8.86 -2.45 -7.77
C GLY A 249 7.90 -1.68 -6.86
N LEU A 250 7.38 -2.37 -5.84
CA LEU A 250 6.42 -1.81 -4.88
C LEU A 250 6.91 -0.51 -4.23
N VAL A 251 8.20 -0.46 -3.87
CA VAL A 251 8.81 0.70 -3.21
C VAL A 251 8.83 1.90 -4.16
N GLY A 252 9.14 1.68 -5.44
CA GLY A 252 9.12 2.74 -6.44
C GLY A 252 7.71 3.26 -6.74
N GLY A 253 6.71 2.38 -6.78
CA GLY A 253 5.31 2.77 -6.94
C GLY A 253 4.81 3.66 -5.78
N LEU A 254 5.20 3.32 -4.54
CA LEU A 254 4.86 4.09 -3.35
C LEU A 254 5.51 5.50 -3.34
N LEU A 255 6.78 5.59 -3.74
CA LEU A 255 7.53 6.85 -3.72
C LEU A 255 7.40 7.68 -5.02
N ALA A 256 6.82 7.12 -6.08
CA ALA A 256 6.71 7.77 -7.37
C ALA A 256 6.02 9.14 -7.33
N VAL A 257 4.85 9.21 -6.69
CA VAL A 257 4.03 10.43 -6.63
C VAL A 257 4.73 11.56 -5.87
N PRO A 258 5.28 11.35 -4.64
CA PRO A 258 5.98 12.42 -3.95
C PRO A 258 7.28 12.82 -4.65
N VAL A 259 7.97 11.89 -5.33
CA VAL A 259 9.13 12.23 -6.18
C VAL A 259 8.69 13.11 -7.35
N ALA A 260 7.61 12.78 -8.05
CA ALA A 260 7.08 13.61 -9.12
C ALA A 260 6.67 15.01 -8.63
N ALA A 261 6.02 15.09 -7.46
CA ALA A 261 5.68 16.36 -6.82
C ALA A 261 6.91 17.21 -6.46
N SER A 262 8.00 16.55 -6.08
CA SER A 262 9.28 17.19 -5.76
C SER A 262 9.96 17.72 -7.02
N ILE A 263 9.90 16.98 -8.13
CA ILE A 263 10.40 17.43 -9.43
C ILE A 263 9.60 18.66 -9.89
N ILE A 264 8.27 18.62 -9.84
CA ILE A 264 7.41 19.75 -10.21
C ILE A 264 7.76 20.99 -9.38
N LEU A 265 7.93 20.84 -8.06
CA LEU A 265 8.34 21.94 -7.17
C LEU A 265 9.66 22.57 -7.64
N ILE A 266 10.64 21.77 -8.02
CA ILE A 266 11.94 22.27 -8.51
C ILE A 266 11.77 22.98 -9.85
N LEU A 267 10.93 22.47 -10.75
CA LEU A 267 10.64 23.11 -12.04
C LEU A 267 10.00 24.50 -11.84
N GLU A 268 8.98 24.57 -10.99
CA GLU A 268 8.27 25.81 -10.65
C GLU A 268 9.17 26.83 -9.96
N GLU A 269 9.97 26.39 -8.99
CA GLU A 269 10.78 27.31 -8.20
C GLU A 269 12.06 27.72 -8.92
N VAL A 270 12.63 26.88 -9.80
CA VAL A 270 13.97 27.12 -10.38
C VAL A 270 13.97 27.29 -11.89
N VAL A 271 13.22 26.46 -12.64
CA VAL A 271 13.36 26.38 -14.10
C VAL A 271 12.51 27.44 -14.79
N PHE A 272 11.20 27.50 -14.50
CA PHE A 272 10.31 28.48 -15.15
C PHE A 272 10.72 29.94 -14.88
N PRO A 273 11.06 30.34 -13.64
CA PRO A 273 11.48 31.73 -13.37
C PRO A 273 12.81 32.12 -14.01
N ARG A 274 13.65 31.14 -14.41
CA ARG A 274 14.87 31.41 -15.18
C ARG A 274 14.59 31.53 -16.67
N ALA A 275 13.69 30.71 -17.19
CA ALA A 275 13.29 30.76 -18.60
C ALA A 275 12.56 32.08 -18.92
N GLU A 276 11.72 32.58 -18.01
CA GLU A 276 11.02 33.87 -18.16
C GLU A 276 11.94 35.11 -18.06
N LYS A 277 13.15 34.93 -17.53
CA LYS A 277 14.15 36.02 -17.40
C LYS A 277 15.21 36.00 -18.51
N SER A 278 15.17 35.01 -19.40
CA SER A 278 16.06 34.87 -20.55
C SER A 278 15.36 35.35 -21.82
#